data_AF-A0AAW9CQE5-F1
#
_entry.id   AF-A0AAW9CQE5-F1
#
_cell.length_a   1.000
_cell.length_b   1.000
_cell.length_c   1.000
_cell.angle_alpha   90.00
_cell.angle_beta   90.00
_cell.angle_gamma   90.00
#
_symmetry.space_group_name_H-M   'P 1'
#
loop_
_entity.id
_entity.type
_entity.pdbx_description
1 polymer ?
#
loop_
_entity_poly.entity_id
_entity_poly.type
_entity_poly.pdbx_seq_one_letter_code
_entity_poly.pdbx_strand_id
1 'polypeptide(L)'
;MSDRRIFMPAAAQARRPTQPAQACRSSRQLRPRRACAARACAATLAALAALAALAGCAAGVTEERARADVRWDYAPDALRIDIDASPRLNEYLNAPHTLLLAVFQSADARTFRQLADDPDRLRMTLAAGGPATDFIQTTRYVVEPGARVALSIDRAQQVRYVGIVAGYYDADGPRAARLFDVPLRIDKRGWFSSTYRAAPRTLGLKLRLGAQSITDAREAPLNLPPPGARAWTTLDGGAKTLTLPAGDANGSENGGGGDENDSSAHAPRKR
;
A
#
# COMPACT_ATOMS: atom_id res chain seq x y z
N MET A 1 -56.73 9.91 -42.84
CA MET A 1 -57.13 8.74 -43.67
C MET A 1 -56.26 7.59 -43.21
N SER A 2 -56.67 6.49 -42.57
CA SER A 2 -57.94 5.85 -42.17
C SER A 2 -57.58 5.02 -40.93
N ASP A 3 -58.27 5.05 -39.79
CA ASP A 3 -59.61 4.52 -39.46
C ASP A 3 -59.68 2.98 -39.23
N ARG A 4 -60.48 2.61 -38.20
CA ARG A 4 -60.93 1.30 -37.66
C ARG A 4 -60.07 0.69 -36.55
N ARG A 5 -60.42 0.73 -35.25
CA ARG A 5 -61.63 0.37 -34.44
C ARG A 5 -62.04 -1.12 -34.48
N ILE A 6 -62.50 -1.59 -33.30
CA ILE A 6 -63.37 -2.77 -33.00
C ILE A 6 -62.54 -4.06 -32.67
N PHE A 7 -62.72 -4.85 -31.58
CA PHE A 7 -63.83 -5.14 -30.65
C PHE A 7 -63.30 -5.87 -29.37
N MET A 8 -63.94 -5.66 -28.21
CA MET A 8 -64.06 -6.60 -27.07
C MET A 8 -65.43 -7.33 -27.20
N PRO A 9 -65.77 -8.50 -26.60
CA PRO A 9 -65.82 -8.70 -25.11
C PRO A 9 -65.86 -10.18 -24.56
N ALA A 10 -66.11 -10.28 -23.23
CA ALA A 10 -66.83 -11.33 -22.44
C ALA A 10 -66.13 -12.70 -22.16
N ALA A 11 -65.89 -13.18 -20.93
CA ALA A 11 -66.69 -13.43 -19.69
C ALA A 11 -67.25 -14.88 -19.58
N ALA A 12 -66.88 -15.63 -18.51
CA ALA A 12 -67.65 -16.71 -17.84
C ALA A 12 -66.76 -17.39 -16.76
N GLN A 13 -66.91 -17.15 -15.45
CA GLN A 13 -67.83 -17.75 -14.46
C GLN A 13 -67.63 -19.24 -14.08
N ALA A 14 -67.15 -19.43 -12.83
CA ALA A 14 -67.66 -20.28 -11.74
C ALA A 14 -67.73 -21.82 -11.88
N ARG A 15 -67.23 -22.53 -10.84
CA ARG A 15 -68.01 -23.48 -10.02
C ARG A 15 -67.28 -23.91 -8.73
N ARG A 16 -68.13 -24.31 -7.77
CA ARG A 16 -67.99 -24.43 -6.31
C ARG A 16 -67.55 -25.85 -5.84
N PRO A 17 -67.30 -26.04 -4.52
CA PRO A 17 -66.62 -27.20 -3.93
C PRO A 17 -67.59 -28.33 -3.54
N THR A 18 -67.02 -29.50 -3.26
CA THR A 18 -67.72 -30.63 -2.62
C THR A 18 -66.88 -31.18 -1.46
N GLN A 19 -67.48 -31.12 -0.28
CA GLN A 19 -67.11 -31.83 0.94
C GLN A 19 -67.76 -33.22 0.91
N PRO A 20 -67.26 -34.19 1.68
CA PRO A 20 -68.19 -34.97 2.47
C PRO A 20 -67.79 -35.07 3.95
N ALA A 21 -68.85 -35.28 4.72
CA ALA A 21 -68.93 -35.32 6.17
C ALA A 21 -68.64 -36.72 6.75
N GLN A 22 -68.80 -36.80 8.08
CA GLN A 22 -68.95 -37.97 8.98
C GLN A 22 -67.72 -38.20 9.88
N ALA A 23 -67.85 -38.48 11.18
CA ALA A 23 -69.01 -38.58 12.06
C ALA A 23 -68.56 -38.43 13.51
N CYS A 24 -69.53 -38.09 14.35
CA CYS A 24 -69.45 -37.91 15.79
C CYS A 24 -69.27 -39.25 16.53
N ARG A 25 -68.43 -39.29 17.57
CA ARG A 25 -68.66 -40.14 18.75
C ARG A 25 -67.87 -39.65 19.96
N SER A 26 -68.61 -39.39 21.03
CA SER A 26 -68.12 -39.03 22.35
C SER A 26 -67.68 -40.26 23.14
N SER A 27 -66.56 -40.16 23.86
CA SER A 27 -66.39 -40.87 25.13
C SER A 27 -65.26 -40.28 25.96
N ARG A 28 -65.70 -39.71 27.08
CA ARG A 28 -65.07 -39.58 28.41
C ARG A 28 -63.55 -39.77 28.52
N GLN A 29 -62.95 -38.65 28.94
CA GLN A 29 -61.74 -38.50 29.76
C GLN A 29 -61.43 -39.68 30.67
N LEU A 30 -60.16 -40.11 30.66
CA LEU A 30 -59.36 -40.43 31.85
C LEU A 30 -57.87 -40.35 31.46
N ARG A 31 -57.16 -39.38 32.07
CA ARG A 31 -55.69 -39.24 31.99
C ARG A 31 -55.03 -40.46 32.65
N PRO A 32 -53.79 -40.79 32.24
CA PRO A 32 -52.74 -40.64 33.24
C PRO A 32 -51.54 -39.85 32.73
N ARG A 33 -51.05 -39.04 33.66
CA ARG A 33 -49.94 -38.12 33.63
C ARG A 33 -48.60 -38.86 33.51
N ARG A 34 -48.09 -39.17 32.31
CA ARG A 34 -46.70 -39.65 32.14
C ARG A 34 -46.00 -39.16 30.85
N ALA A 35 -46.41 -38.02 30.30
CA ALA A 35 -45.89 -37.53 29.01
C ALA A 35 -45.13 -36.19 29.07
N CYS A 36 -44.94 -35.56 30.24
CA CYS A 36 -44.47 -34.17 30.28
C CYS A 36 -42.97 -33.96 30.54
N ALA A 37 -42.23 -34.91 31.11
CA ALA A 37 -40.83 -34.65 31.47
C ALA A 37 -39.82 -34.95 30.34
N ALA A 38 -40.04 -36.01 29.54
CA ALA A 38 -39.05 -36.46 28.55
C ALA A 38 -39.11 -35.71 27.20
N ARG A 39 -40.28 -35.20 26.81
CA ARG A 39 -40.46 -34.48 25.52
C ARG A 39 -40.08 -33.00 25.60
N ALA A 40 -40.13 -32.40 26.79
CA ALA A 40 -39.69 -31.03 27.01
C ALA A 40 -38.15 -30.92 26.93
N CYS A 41 -37.40 -31.88 27.48
CA CYS A 41 -35.93 -31.89 27.43
C CYS A 41 -35.35 -32.11 26.02
N ALA A 42 -36.00 -32.93 25.18
CA ALA A 42 -35.52 -33.19 23.81
C ALA A 42 -35.71 -31.96 22.89
N ALA A 43 -36.80 -31.21 23.07
CA ALA A 43 -37.06 -29.99 22.30
C ALA A 43 -36.12 -28.84 22.70
N THR A 44 -35.75 -28.72 23.98
CA THR A 44 -34.80 -27.70 24.44
C THR A 44 -33.36 -28.01 24.03
N LEU A 45 -32.95 -29.28 23.99
CA LEU A 45 -31.62 -29.69 23.50
C LEU A 45 -31.45 -29.47 22.00
N ALA A 46 -32.50 -29.73 21.20
CA ALA A 46 -32.49 -29.45 19.76
C ALA A 46 -32.44 -27.94 19.45
N ALA A 47 -33.13 -27.11 20.24
CA ALA A 47 -33.09 -25.65 20.09
C ALA A 47 -31.73 -25.03 20.47
N LEU A 48 -31.06 -25.56 21.51
CA LEU A 48 -29.70 -25.14 21.89
C LEU A 48 -28.64 -25.58 20.85
N ALA A 49 -28.80 -26.76 20.25
CA ALA A 49 -27.94 -27.20 19.15
C ALA A 49 -28.15 -26.38 17.85
N ALA A 50 -29.39 -25.96 17.58
CA ALA A 50 -29.70 -25.07 16.45
C ALA A 50 -29.15 -23.64 16.64
N LEU A 51 -29.11 -23.12 17.88
CA LEU A 51 -28.45 -21.83 18.17
C LEU A 51 -26.92 -21.92 18.08
N ALA A 52 -26.31 -23.03 18.46
CA ALA A 52 -24.86 -23.24 18.35
C ALA A 52 -24.41 -23.38 16.88
N ALA A 53 -25.26 -23.88 15.98
CA ALA A 53 -24.97 -24.00 14.56
C ALA A 53 -24.99 -22.64 13.80
N LEU A 54 -25.60 -21.60 14.35
CA LEU A 54 -25.64 -20.25 13.78
C LEU A 54 -24.51 -19.33 14.30
N ALA A 55 -23.73 -19.78 15.28
CA ALA A 55 -22.57 -19.04 15.82
C ALA A 55 -21.26 -19.27 15.03
N GLY A 56 -21.34 -19.94 13.88
CA GLY A 56 -20.21 -20.13 12.98
C GLY A 56 -19.95 -18.88 12.12
N CYS A 57 -18.73 -18.38 12.19
CA CYS A 57 -18.13 -17.31 11.37
C CYS A 57 -18.20 -15.86 11.92
N ALA A 58 -17.92 -15.68 13.21
CA ALA A 58 -17.18 -14.47 13.64
C ALA A 58 -15.67 -14.68 13.41
N ALA A 59 -15.26 -14.96 12.17
CA ALA A 59 -13.84 -15.00 11.82
C ALA A 59 -13.34 -13.56 11.77
N GLY A 60 -12.59 -13.14 12.79
CA GLY A 60 -11.87 -11.86 12.74
C GLY A 60 -10.99 -11.81 11.48
N VAL A 61 -10.93 -10.65 10.83
CA VAL A 61 -10.05 -10.43 9.66
C VAL A 61 -8.62 -10.72 10.11
N THR A 62 -7.92 -11.66 9.46
CA THR A 62 -6.50 -11.94 9.78
C THR A 62 -5.59 -10.91 9.14
N GLU A 63 -4.32 -10.85 9.56
CA GLU A 63 -3.34 -9.93 8.99
C GLU A 63 -3.11 -10.19 7.49
N GLU A 64 -3.07 -11.45 7.09
CA GLU A 64 -2.89 -11.88 5.70
C GLU A 64 -4.07 -11.44 4.83
N ARG A 65 -5.29 -11.59 5.36
CA ARG A 65 -6.52 -11.09 4.71
C ARG A 65 -6.45 -9.58 4.54
N ALA A 66 -6.01 -8.86 5.57
CA ALA A 66 -5.87 -7.40 5.51
C ALA A 66 -4.81 -6.96 4.50
N ARG A 67 -3.69 -7.68 4.35
CA ARG A 67 -2.67 -7.42 3.31
C ARG A 67 -3.20 -7.69 1.90
N ALA A 68 -4.02 -8.73 1.72
CA ALA A 68 -4.63 -9.06 0.44
C ALA A 68 -5.69 -8.03 0.00
N ASP A 69 -6.46 -7.50 0.95
CA ASP A 69 -7.53 -6.53 0.70
C ASP A 69 -7.04 -5.07 0.60
N VAL A 70 -5.71 -4.84 0.56
CA VAL A 70 -5.13 -3.49 0.43
C VAL A 70 -5.57 -2.84 -0.88
N ARG A 71 -6.12 -1.63 -0.75
CA ARG A 71 -6.39 -0.76 -1.90
C ARG A 71 -5.14 0.07 -2.22
N TRP A 72 -4.71 -0.03 -3.47
CA TRP A 72 -3.54 0.67 -4.00
C TRP A 72 -4.00 1.90 -4.79
N ASP A 73 -4.64 2.84 -4.11
CA ASP A 73 -5.12 4.08 -4.72
C ASP A 73 -3.94 5.00 -5.09
N TYR A 74 -4.18 5.96 -5.98
CA TYR A 74 -3.23 7.04 -6.26
C TYR A 74 -2.92 7.80 -4.97
N ALA A 75 -1.65 8.16 -4.76
CA ALA A 75 -1.23 8.91 -3.59
C ALA A 75 -0.19 9.98 -3.98
N PRO A 76 -0.49 11.28 -3.79
CA PRO A 76 0.46 12.34 -4.09
C PRO A 76 1.63 12.29 -3.10
N ASP A 77 2.83 12.65 -3.57
CA ASP A 77 4.05 12.76 -2.76
C ASP A 77 4.37 11.51 -1.90
N ALA A 78 3.96 10.34 -2.39
CA ALA A 78 4.06 9.07 -1.68
C ALA A 78 5.40 8.37 -1.88
N LEU A 79 6.23 8.83 -2.82
CA LEU A 79 7.59 8.36 -3.04
C LEU A 79 8.56 9.52 -2.82
N ARG A 80 9.48 9.38 -1.86
CA ARG A 80 10.50 10.39 -1.57
C ARG A 80 11.88 9.79 -1.69
N ILE A 81 12.76 10.42 -2.45
CA ILE A 81 14.10 9.91 -2.74
C ILE A 81 15.11 11.01 -2.41
N ASP A 82 15.98 10.76 -1.46
CA ASP A 82 17.15 11.58 -1.11
C ASP A 82 18.36 11.06 -1.90
N ILE A 83 18.88 11.89 -2.80
CA ILE A 83 19.93 11.56 -3.75
C ILE A 83 21.20 12.30 -3.36
N ASP A 84 22.26 11.55 -3.08
CA ASP A 84 23.63 12.03 -2.86
C ASP A 84 24.52 11.52 -3.99
N ALA A 85 24.89 12.40 -4.93
CA ALA A 85 25.74 12.07 -6.05
C ALA A 85 27.21 12.39 -5.74
N SER A 86 28.09 11.44 -6.04
CA SER A 86 29.54 11.64 -5.96
C SER A 86 29.99 12.78 -6.89
N PRO A 87 31.00 13.59 -6.53
CA PRO A 87 31.67 14.49 -7.47
C PRO A 87 32.29 13.76 -8.67
N ARG A 88 32.55 12.46 -8.52
CA ARG A 88 33.04 11.57 -9.57
C ARG A 88 31.90 10.77 -10.23
N LEU A 89 30.67 11.29 -10.25
CA LEU A 89 29.50 10.59 -10.80
C LEU A 89 29.73 10.16 -12.25
N ASN A 90 29.30 8.94 -12.58
CA ASN A 90 29.33 8.39 -13.94
C ASN A 90 30.69 8.62 -14.63
N GLU A 91 31.76 8.27 -13.91
CA GLU A 91 33.14 8.53 -14.33
C GLU A 91 33.51 7.65 -15.53
N TYR A 92 33.86 8.29 -16.63
CA TYR A 92 34.39 7.66 -17.82
C TYR A 92 35.66 8.39 -18.25
N LEU A 93 36.75 7.65 -18.46
CA LEU A 93 38.08 8.21 -18.78
C LEU A 93 38.54 9.32 -17.79
N ASN A 94 38.27 9.12 -16.49
CA ASN A 94 38.56 10.08 -15.41
C ASN A 94 37.79 11.41 -15.48
N ALA A 95 36.72 11.48 -16.28
CA ALA A 95 35.83 12.63 -16.34
C ALA A 95 34.44 12.28 -15.78
N PRO A 96 33.90 13.06 -14.83
CA PRO A 96 32.55 12.86 -14.34
C PRO A 96 31.52 13.34 -15.37
N HIS A 97 30.40 12.64 -15.46
CA HIS A 97 29.31 12.97 -16.38
C HIS A 97 27.98 13.02 -15.65
N THR A 98 27.01 13.72 -16.23
CA THR A 98 25.62 13.64 -15.77
C THR A 98 25.11 12.22 -15.91
N LEU A 99 24.19 11.84 -15.03
CA LEU A 99 23.59 10.52 -15.00
C LEU A 99 22.07 10.66 -15.20
N LEU A 100 21.52 9.85 -16.10
CA LEU A 100 20.08 9.70 -16.21
C LEU A 100 19.59 8.72 -15.15
N LEU A 101 18.74 9.19 -14.23
CA LEU A 101 18.06 8.38 -13.24
C LEU A 101 16.61 8.15 -13.68
N ALA A 102 16.24 6.89 -13.93
CA ALA A 102 14.86 6.51 -14.24
C ALA A 102 14.20 5.85 -13.03
N VAL A 103 12.99 6.29 -12.73
CA VAL A 103 12.12 5.71 -11.69
C VAL A 103 10.96 5.02 -12.40
N PHE A 104 10.84 3.72 -12.16
CA PHE A 104 9.85 2.83 -12.72
C PHE A 104 8.84 2.47 -11.63
N GLN A 105 7.56 2.64 -11.92
CA GLN A 105 6.48 2.23 -11.03
C GLN A 105 5.74 1.04 -11.65
N SER A 106 5.64 -0.07 -10.93
CA SER A 106 4.99 -1.30 -11.42
C SER A 106 4.09 -1.96 -10.37
N ALA A 107 3.16 -2.78 -10.84
CA ALA A 107 2.35 -3.66 -10.00
C ALA A 107 3.05 -5.01 -9.72
N ASP A 108 3.96 -5.45 -10.59
CA ASP A 108 4.73 -6.69 -10.45
C ASP A 108 6.25 -6.41 -10.41
N ALA A 109 6.92 -7.02 -9.45
CA ALA A 109 8.37 -7.00 -9.29
C ALA A 109 9.10 -7.74 -10.42
N ARG A 110 8.47 -8.77 -11.01
CA ARG A 110 9.07 -9.57 -12.08
C ARG A 110 9.35 -8.74 -13.32
N THR A 111 8.44 -7.84 -13.69
CA THR A 111 8.62 -6.93 -14.83
C THR A 111 9.90 -6.12 -14.70
N PHE A 112 10.17 -5.59 -13.51
CA PHE A 112 11.40 -4.83 -13.27
C PHE A 112 12.65 -5.71 -13.26
N ARG A 113 12.59 -6.89 -12.63
CA ARG A 113 13.73 -7.83 -12.63
C ARG A 113 14.12 -8.23 -14.04
N GLN A 114 13.16 -8.57 -14.90
CA GLN A 114 13.41 -8.88 -16.31
C GLN A 114 14.05 -7.73 -17.08
N LEU A 115 13.68 -6.48 -16.77
CA LEU A 115 14.33 -5.30 -17.36
C LEU A 115 15.76 -5.14 -16.84
N ALA A 116 15.99 -5.35 -15.54
CA ALA A 116 17.31 -5.24 -14.92
C ALA A 116 18.28 -6.35 -15.36
N ASP A 117 17.76 -7.52 -15.69
CA ASP A 117 18.54 -8.68 -16.16
C ASP A 117 18.91 -8.59 -17.67
N ASP A 118 18.34 -7.63 -18.40
CA ASP A 118 18.56 -7.41 -19.84
C ASP A 118 19.18 -6.01 -20.09
N PRO A 119 20.53 -5.92 -20.20
CA PRO A 119 21.23 -4.66 -20.39
C PRO A 119 20.83 -3.90 -21.67
N ASP A 120 20.51 -4.61 -22.75
CA ASP A 120 20.16 -3.97 -24.02
C ASP A 120 18.76 -3.36 -23.94
N ARG A 121 17.79 -4.10 -23.40
CA ARG A 121 16.46 -3.57 -23.13
C ARG A 121 16.49 -2.42 -22.13
N LEU A 122 17.35 -2.49 -21.11
CA LEU A 122 17.57 -1.41 -20.15
C LEU A 122 18.04 -0.13 -20.85
N ARG A 123 19.08 -0.23 -21.68
CA ARG A 123 19.62 0.91 -22.47
C ARG A 123 18.55 1.48 -23.40
N MET A 124 17.83 0.64 -24.15
CA MET A 124 16.77 1.07 -25.05
C MET A 124 15.65 1.81 -24.29
N THR A 125 15.27 1.29 -23.13
CA THR A 125 14.23 1.92 -22.28
C THR A 125 14.68 3.30 -21.78
N LEU A 126 15.93 3.40 -21.32
CA LEU A 126 16.55 4.67 -20.90
C LEU A 126 16.72 5.66 -22.07
N ALA A 127 16.90 5.20 -23.30
CA ALA A 127 17.01 6.06 -24.48
C ALA A 127 15.65 6.54 -25.02
N ALA A 128 14.61 5.69 -24.99
CA ALA A 128 13.36 5.89 -25.73
C ALA A 128 12.46 7.07 -25.28
N GLY A 129 12.82 7.83 -24.25
CA GLY A 129 12.07 8.99 -23.72
C GLY A 129 10.71 8.70 -23.07
N GLY A 130 10.00 7.65 -23.49
CA GLY A 130 8.58 7.42 -23.18
C GLY A 130 8.26 6.46 -22.03
N PRO A 131 6.96 6.32 -21.71
CA PRO A 131 6.46 5.30 -20.80
C PRO A 131 6.72 3.92 -21.40
N ALA A 132 7.46 3.08 -20.67
CA ALA A 132 7.66 1.70 -21.06
C ALA A 132 6.32 0.95 -20.90
N THR A 133 5.86 0.26 -21.95
CA THR A 133 4.54 -0.40 -22.03
C THR A 133 4.24 -1.33 -20.85
N ASP A 134 5.28 -1.89 -20.24
CA ASP A 134 5.16 -2.85 -19.15
C ASP A 134 5.06 -2.19 -17.75
N PHE A 135 5.21 -0.87 -17.68
CA PHE A 135 5.22 -0.09 -16.45
C PHE A 135 4.03 0.85 -16.38
N ILE A 136 3.50 1.04 -15.17
CA ILE A 136 2.37 1.96 -14.94
C ILE A 136 2.83 3.40 -15.17
N GLN A 137 4.03 3.73 -14.69
CA GLN A 137 4.64 5.03 -14.88
C GLN A 137 6.15 4.88 -14.96
N THR A 138 6.76 5.64 -15.87
CA THR A 138 8.21 5.79 -15.97
C THR A 138 8.52 7.28 -15.99
N THR A 139 9.39 7.73 -15.08
CA THR A 139 9.81 9.13 -15.02
C THR A 139 11.33 9.19 -14.96
N ARG A 140 11.92 10.23 -15.56
CA ARG A 140 13.37 10.36 -15.73
C ARG A 140 13.84 11.67 -15.14
N TYR A 141 15.01 11.64 -14.54
CA TYR A 141 15.65 12.77 -13.91
C TYR A 141 17.11 12.81 -14.31
N VAL A 142 17.64 14.00 -14.54
CA VAL A 142 19.07 14.20 -14.77
C VAL A 142 19.70 14.55 -13.43
N VAL A 143 20.75 13.82 -13.05
CA VAL A 143 21.52 14.09 -11.83
C VAL A 143 22.91 14.57 -12.24
N GLU A 144 23.31 15.71 -11.69
CA GLU A 144 24.64 16.28 -11.92
C GLU A 144 25.69 15.71 -10.95
N PRO A 145 26.97 15.67 -11.35
CA PRO A 145 28.05 15.30 -10.44
C PRO A 145 28.09 16.20 -9.20
N GLY A 146 28.22 15.58 -8.01
CA GLY A 146 28.24 16.30 -6.74
C GLY A 146 26.89 16.84 -6.26
N ALA A 147 25.81 16.60 -7.00
CA ALA A 147 24.48 17.08 -6.63
C ALA A 147 23.94 16.37 -5.38
N ARG A 148 23.26 17.15 -4.52
CA ARG A 148 22.44 16.64 -3.42
C ARG A 148 21.04 17.16 -3.56
N VAL A 149 20.12 16.26 -3.92
CA VAL A 149 18.74 16.64 -4.25
C VAL A 149 17.77 15.63 -3.65
N ALA A 150 16.63 16.11 -3.19
CA ALA A 150 15.51 15.26 -2.83
C ALA A 150 14.43 15.35 -3.91
N LEU A 151 13.85 14.21 -4.28
CA LEU A 151 12.72 14.10 -5.18
C LEU A 151 11.47 13.70 -4.39
N SER A 152 10.34 14.34 -4.70
CA SER A 152 9.00 13.94 -4.26
C SER A 152 8.18 13.58 -5.49
N ILE A 153 7.73 12.34 -5.56
CA ILE A 153 7.05 11.75 -6.72
C ILE A 153 5.72 11.17 -6.25
N ASP A 154 4.69 11.37 -7.06
CA ASP A 154 3.39 10.77 -6.84
C ASP A 154 3.43 9.27 -7.13
N ARG A 155 2.75 8.49 -6.29
CA ARG A 155 2.54 7.06 -6.54
C ARG A 155 1.29 6.88 -7.38
N ALA A 156 1.45 6.31 -8.57
CA ALA A 156 0.33 5.99 -9.43
C ALA A 156 -0.57 4.90 -8.82
N GLN A 157 -1.80 4.81 -9.33
CA GLN A 157 -2.73 3.77 -8.89
C GLN A 157 -2.16 2.37 -9.21
N GLN A 158 -2.44 1.38 -8.37
CA GLN A 158 -2.02 -0.01 -8.49
C GLN A 158 -0.51 -0.28 -8.37
N VAL A 159 0.31 0.75 -8.13
CA VAL A 159 1.76 0.60 -7.92
C VAL A 159 2.05 -0.06 -6.59
N ARG A 160 2.84 -1.13 -6.65
CA ARG A 160 3.30 -1.93 -5.50
C ARG A 160 4.81 -1.96 -5.38
N TYR A 161 5.51 -1.75 -6.49
CA TYR A 161 6.96 -1.79 -6.57
C TYR A 161 7.48 -0.55 -7.27
N VAL A 162 8.63 -0.09 -6.80
CA VAL A 162 9.37 1.03 -7.36
C VAL A 162 10.76 0.57 -7.70
N GLY A 163 11.07 0.60 -8.99
CA GLY A 163 12.38 0.33 -9.54
C GLY A 163 13.14 1.62 -9.80
N ILE A 164 14.42 1.64 -9.47
CA ILE A 164 15.33 2.75 -9.76
C ILE A 164 16.43 2.22 -10.67
N VAL A 165 16.68 2.93 -11.77
CA VAL A 165 17.78 2.62 -12.70
C VAL A 165 18.63 3.86 -12.91
N ALA A 166 19.92 3.71 -12.66
CA ALA A 166 20.95 4.68 -12.93
C ALA A 166 21.63 4.35 -14.27
N GLY A 167 21.50 5.21 -15.27
CA GLY A 167 22.09 5.04 -16.60
C GLY A 167 23.60 5.29 -16.64
N TYR A 168 24.38 4.48 -15.91
CA TYR A 168 25.83 4.50 -15.98
C TYR A 168 26.31 4.09 -17.38
N TYR A 169 27.50 4.53 -17.77
CA TYR A 169 28.11 4.25 -19.07
C TYR A 169 28.08 2.75 -19.45
N ASP A 170 28.48 1.87 -18.53
CA ASP A 170 28.50 0.42 -18.78
C ASP A 170 27.12 -0.24 -18.73
N ALA A 171 26.11 0.46 -18.18
CA ALA A 171 24.72 0.00 -18.01
C ALA A 171 24.57 -1.41 -17.39
N ASP A 172 25.46 -1.79 -16.48
CA ASP A 172 25.43 -3.09 -15.80
C ASP A 172 24.24 -3.15 -14.81
N GLY A 173 23.22 -3.93 -15.15
CA GLY A 173 21.94 -4.02 -14.44
C GLY A 173 22.08 -4.18 -12.92
N PRO A 174 22.78 -5.21 -12.41
CA PRO A 174 23.02 -5.40 -10.97
C PRO A 174 23.70 -4.22 -10.26
N ARG A 175 24.48 -3.39 -10.96
CA ARG A 175 25.15 -2.21 -10.39
C ARG A 175 24.32 -0.94 -10.53
N ALA A 176 23.46 -0.90 -11.54
CA ALA A 176 22.68 0.26 -11.94
C ALA A 176 21.23 0.22 -11.47
N ALA A 177 20.69 -0.94 -11.09
CA ALA A 177 19.28 -1.13 -10.80
C ALA A 177 19.01 -1.54 -9.35
N ARG A 178 17.98 -0.95 -8.73
CA ARG A 178 17.51 -1.29 -7.38
C ARG A 178 15.99 -1.37 -7.38
N LEU A 179 15.44 -2.36 -6.69
CA LEU A 179 14.00 -2.58 -6.59
C LEU A 179 13.57 -2.45 -5.13
N PHE A 180 12.49 -1.73 -4.90
CA PHE A 180 11.88 -1.54 -3.60
C PHE A 180 10.39 -1.89 -3.66
N ASP A 181 9.88 -2.55 -2.62
CA ASP A 181 8.45 -2.67 -2.38
C ASP A 181 7.92 -1.42 -1.67
N VAL A 182 6.66 -1.08 -1.93
CA VAL A 182 5.99 0.02 -1.22
C VAL A 182 5.54 -0.49 0.16
N PRO A 183 6.01 0.11 1.27
CA PRO A 183 5.74 -0.41 2.60
C PRO A 183 4.26 -0.32 2.95
N LEU A 184 3.77 -1.34 3.67
CA LEU A 184 2.41 -1.38 4.19
C LEU A 184 2.39 -1.04 5.68
N ARG A 185 1.52 -0.11 6.08
CA ARG A 185 1.19 0.12 7.49
C ARG A 185 0.00 -0.76 7.85
N ILE A 186 0.17 -1.61 8.87
CA ILE A 186 -0.90 -2.45 9.39
C ILE A 186 -1.35 -1.91 10.74
N ASP A 187 -2.58 -1.41 10.78
CA ASP A 187 -3.21 -0.93 12.00
C ASP A 187 -4.10 -2.06 12.56
N LYS A 188 -3.80 -2.52 13.77
CA LYS A 188 -4.68 -3.41 14.55
C LYS A 188 -5.64 -2.58 15.38
N ARG A 189 -6.95 -2.79 15.23
CA ARG A 189 -7.99 -2.14 16.05
C ARG A 189 -8.82 -3.18 16.80
N GLY A 190 -9.16 -2.87 18.04
CA GLY A 190 -10.11 -3.63 18.87
C GLY A 190 -9.46 -4.46 19.97
N TRP A 191 -10.02 -4.35 21.19
CA TRP A 191 -9.59 -5.10 22.38
C TRP A 191 -10.21 -6.51 22.45
N PHE A 192 -11.42 -6.68 21.91
CA PHE A 192 -12.17 -7.96 21.93
C PHE A 192 -12.40 -8.59 20.54
N SER A 193 -12.34 -7.81 19.46
CA SER A 193 -12.37 -8.30 18.07
C SER A 193 -11.31 -7.54 17.28
N SER A 194 -10.22 -8.22 16.92
CA SER A 194 -9.10 -7.61 16.19
C SER A 194 -9.48 -7.43 14.73
N THR A 195 -9.69 -6.18 14.31
CA THR A 195 -9.84 -5.80 12.90
C THR A 195 -8.52 -5.22 12.42
N TYR A 196 -7.92 -5.83 11.41
CA TYR A 196 -6.69 -5.36 10.79
C TYR A 196 -7.03 -4.51 9.57
N ARG A 197 -6.40 -3.34 9.44
CA ARG A 197 -6.42 -2.53 8.21
C ARG A 197 -5.00 -2.33 7.74
N ALA A 198 -4.73 -2.70 6.49
CA ALA A 198 -3.46 -2.39 5.84
C ALA A 198 -3.66 -1.24 4.85
N ALA A 199 -2.74 -0.28 4.86
CA ALA A 199 -2.71 0.84 3.93
C ALA A 199 -1.27 1.11 3.44
N PRO A 200 -1.07 1.50 2.17
CA PRO A 200 0.25 1.88 1.68
C PRO A 200 0.79 3.09 2.46
N ARG A 201 2.06 3.03 2.84
CA ARG A 201 2.80 4.12 3.47
C ARG A 201 3.67 4.83 2.42
N THR A 202 4.05 6.07 2.72
CA THR A 202 5.08 6.80 1.96
C THR A 202 6.40 6.03 1.98
N LEU A 203 6.95 5.76 0.79
CA LEU A 203 8.27 5.15 0.63
C LEU A 203 9.35 6.24 0.67
N GLY A 204 10.27 6.16 1.62
CA GLY A 204 11.43 7.04 1.71
C GLY A 204 12.71 6.29 1.36
N LEU A 205 13.48 6.78 0.41
CA LEU A 205 14.70 6.13 -0.08
C LEU A 205 15.90 7.05 0.08
N LYS A 206 17.01 6.52 0.60
CA LYS A 206 18.34 7.14 0.48
C LYS A 206 19.11 6.45 -0.63
N LEU A 207 19.55 7.23 -1.60
CA LEU A 207 20.25 6.77 -2.79
C LEU A 207 21.60 7.48 -2.90
N ARG A 208 22.70 6.70 -2.89
CA ARG A 208 24.05 7.22 -3.11
C ARG A 208 24.60 6.75 -4.44
N LEU A 209 24.87 7.70 -5.32
CA LEU A 209 25.34 7.46 -6.67
C LEU A 209 26.86 7.63 -6.71
N GLY A 210 27.57 6.54 -7.02
CA GLY A 210 29.03 6.51 -7.07
C GLY A 210 29.59 6.80 -8.46
N ALA A 211 30.85 6.43 -8.65
CA ALA A 211 31.52 6.65 -9.92
C ALA A 211 30.99 5.76 -11.05
N GLN A 212 30.72 4.48 -10.76
CA GLN A 212 30.32 3.50 -11.76
C GLN A 212 29.12 2.64 -11.34
N SER A 213 28.56 2.88 -10.15
CA SER A 213 27.48 2.07 -9.59
C SER A 213 26.69 2.80 -8.53
N ILE A 214 25.48 2.29 -8.26
CA ILE A 214 24.72 2.66 -7.07
C ILE A 214 25.41 2.05 -5.85
N THR A 215 26.12 2.89 -5.10
CA THR A 215 26.93 2.48 -3.95
C THR A 215 26.06 2.10 -2.75
N ASP A 216 24.92 2.74 -2.58
CA ASP A 216 24.02 2.52 -1.46
C ASP A 216 22.60 2.93 -1.87
N ALA A 217 21.64 2.08 -1.54
CA ALA A 217 20.24 2.30 -1.85
C ALA A 217 19.40 1.55 -0.82
N ARG A 218 18.74 2.28 0.07
CA ARG A 218 17.96 1.69 1.15
C ARG A 218 16.73 2.51 1.48
N GLU A 219 15.73 1.83 2.02
CA GLU A 219 14.62 2.51 2.67
C GLU A 219 15.12 3.21 3.94
N ALA A 220 14.73 4.47 4.11
CA ALA A 220 15.05 5.24 5.30
C ALA A 220 13.94 6.28 5.55
N PRO A 221 13.63 6.58 6.84
CA PRO A 221 12.82 7.74 7.15
C PRO A 221 13.58 9.00 6.73
N LEU A 222 12.97 9.78 5.84
CA LEU A 222 13.55 11.02 5.35
C LEU A 222 12.96 12.20 6.12
N ASN A 223 13.82 12.95 6.81
CA ASN A 223 13.44 14.22 7.43
C ASN A 223 13.50 15.34 6.38
N LEU A 224 12.57 15.29 5.43
CA LEU A 224 12.44 16.28 4.37
C LEU A 224 11.25 17.22 4.66
N PRO A 225 11.35 18.51 4.31
CA PRO A 225 10.24 19.43 4.45
C PRO A 225 9.03 18.91 3.67
N PRO A 226 7.80 19.16 4.16
CA PRO A 226 6.60 18.67 3.52
C PRO A 226 6.52 19.18 2.06
N PRO A 227 6.14 18.31 1.12
CA PRO A 227 5.95 18.69 -0.28
C PRO A 227 4.79 19.68 -0.36
N GLY A 228 5.08 20.90 -0.81
CA GLY A 228 4.18 22.06 -0.73
C GLY A 228 4.80 23.24 0.02
N ALA A 229 5.88 23.05 0.77
CA ALA A 229 6.73 24.15 1.20
C ALA A 229 7.36 24.84 -0.03
N ARG A 230 7.54 26.17 0.02
CA ARG A 230 8.13 27.01 -1.06
C ARG A 230 9.54 26.59 -1.51
N ALA A 231 10.16 25.63 -0.83
CA ALA A 231 11.48 25.11 -1.13
C ALA A 231 11.47 24.08 -2.28
N TRP A 232 10.30 23.55 -2.67
CA TRP A 232 10.17 22.55 -3.72
C TRP A 232 9.93 23.19 -5.09
N THR A 233 10.71 22.78 -6.09
CA THR A 233 10.56 23.19 -7.49
C THR A 233 9.93 22.05 -8.31
N THR A 234 8.89 22.32 -9.08
CA THR A 234 8.26 21.33 -9.96
C THR A 234 9.14 21.05 -11.17
N LEU A 235 9.35 19.78 -11.48
CA LEU A 235 10.03 19.29 -12.69
C LEU A 235 8.98 18.93 -13.75
N ASP A 236 9.40 18.95 -15.03
CA ASP A 236 8.54 18.63 -16.17
C ASP A 236 7.91 17.22 -16.10
N GLY A 237 8.52 16.30 -15.35
CA GLY A 237 8.01 14.96 -15.08
C GLY A 237 6.94 14.86 -13.99
N GLY A 238 6.42 15.99 -13.48
CA GLY A 238 5.40 16.05 -12.43
C GLY A 238 5.92 15.86 -11.01
N ALA A 239 7.18 15.45 -10.85
CA ALA A 239 7.83 15.39 -9.55
C ALA A 239 8.28 16.76 -9.07
N LYS A 240 8.50 16.86 -7.77
CA LYS A 240 9.05 18.05 -7.13
C LYS A 240 10.49 17.74 -6.71
N THR A 241 11.40 18.67 -6.94
CA THR A 241 12.79 18.58 -6.49
C THR A 241 13.11 19.61 -5.43
N LEU A 242 13.98 19.26 -4.51
CA LEU A 242 14.52 20.14 -3.48
C LEU A 242 16.04 19.98 -3.49
N THR A 243 16.76 21.05 -3.81
CA THR A 243 18.21 21.07 -3.62
C THR A 243 18.51 21.07 -2.12
N LEU A 244 19.26 20.08 -1.67
CA LEU A 244 19.67 19.97 -0.28
C LEU A 244 20.98 20.76 -0.09
N PRO A 245 21.12 21.49 1.03
CA PRO A 245 22.41 22.07 1.36
C PRO A 245 23.44 20.95 1.49
N ALA A 246 24.71 21.24 1.20
CA ALA A 246 25.80 20.32 1.44
C ALA A 246 25.85 20.02 2.94
N GLY A 247 25.18 18.95 3.40
CA GLY A 247 25.28 18.49 4.77
C GLY A 247 26.73 18.12 5.07
N ASP A 248 27.33 18.77 6.05
CA ASP A 248 28.62 18.37 6.59
C ASP A 248 28.53 16.89 6.95
N ALA A 249 29.45 16.08 6.43
CA ALA A 249 29.51 14.64 6.67
C ALA A 249 30.02 14.33 8.10
N ASN A 250 29.45 14.99 9.12
CA ASN A 250 29.78 14.78 10.52
C ASN A 250 28.55 14.95 11.42
N GLY A 251 28.29 13.94 12.25
CA GLY A 251 27.49 14.10 13.46
C GLY A 251 26.06 13.56 13.45
N SER A 252 25.88 12.26 13.22
CA SER A 252 24.87 11.52 14.00
C SER A 252 25.55 11.16 15.33
N GLU A 253 25.61 12.07 16.28
CA GLU A 253 26.00 11.77 17.66
C GLU A 253 25.11 12.53 18.65
N ASN A 254 24.37 11.72 19.42
CA ASN A 254 23.83 11.96 20.75
C ASN A 254 22.99 13.23 21.02
N GLY A 255 21.67 13.05 20.87
CA GLY A 255 20.76 13.53 21.91
C GLY A 255 20.90 12.66 23.15
N GLY A 256 21.74 13.09 24.08
CA GLY A 256 21.85 12.52 25.42
C GLY A 256 21.55 13.60 26.45
N GLY A 257 20.31 13.62 26.95
CA GLY A 257 19.94 14.41 28.11
C GLY A 257 20.69 13.91 29.33
N GLY A 258 21.31 14.84 30.06
CA GLY A 258 21.88 14.61 31.38
C GLY A 258 21.36 15.70 32.31
N ASP A 259 20.18 15.48 32.88
CA ASP A 259 19.84 16.02 34.18
C ASP A 259 20.56 15.16 35.23
N GLU A 260 21.48 15.73 36.02
CA GLU A 260 21.50 15.59 37.49
C GLU A 260 22.72 16.26 38.15
N ASN A 261 22.39 17.09 39.13
CA ASN A 261 23.04 17.39 40.41
C ASN A 261 24.42 18.09 40.49
N ASP A 262 24.32 19.39 40.79
CA ASP A 262 24.54 20.00 42.11
C ASP A 262 25.82 19.69 42.92
N SER A 263 26.28 20.76 43.60
CA SER A 263 27.34 20.85 44.62
C SER A 263 28.80 20.93 44.14
N SER A 264 29.38 22.13 44.17
CA SER A 264 30.30 22.55 45.25
C SER A 264 30.97 23.91 44.97
N ALA A 265 30.90 24.75 46.00
CA ALA A 265 31.45 26.10 46.15
C ALA A 265 32.89 26.37 45.68
N HIS A 266 33.11 27.56 45.10
CA HIS A 266 34.34 28.32 45.36
C HIS A 266 34.08 29.84 45.39
N ALA A 267 34.27 30.43 46.57
CA ALA A 267 34.19 31.87 46.84
C ALA A 267 35.51 32.59 46.47
N PRO A 268 35.51 33.93 46.34
CA PRO A 268 36.58 34.67 45.66
C PRO A 268 37.77 35.00 46.58
N ARG A 269 38.99 34.95 46.03
CA ARG A 269 40.19 35.47 46.70
C ARG A 269 40.31 36.99 46.49
N LYS A 270 40.24 37.75 47.59
CA LYS A 270 40.85 39.07 47.71
C LYS A 270 42.29 38.92 48.21
N ARG A 271 43.22 39.63 47.59
CA ARG A 271 44.39 40.22 48.25
C ARG A 271 44.79 41.48 47.51
#